data_AF-A0A7D6ZZY7-F1
#
_entry.id   AF-A0A7D6ZZY7-F1
#
_cell.length_a   1.000
_cell.length_b   1.000
_cell.length_c   1.000
_cell.angle_alpha   90.00
_cell.angle_beta   90.00
_cell.angle_gamma   90.00
#
_symmetry.space_group_name_H-M   'P 1'
#
loop_
_entity.id
_entity.type
_entity.pdbx_description
1 polymer ?
#
loop_
_entity_poly.entity_id
_entity_poly.type
_entity_poly.pdbx_seq_one_letter_code
_entity_poly.pdbx_strand_id
1 'polypeptide(L)'
;MIGEIIRLVSYIILIIINIRLFREKKKIHNVVFAIFFMLQGVRIVFLNQYLSENLQTGVEVFQLTLLMVASFLFLRDRKLEDKVRE
;
A
#
# COMPACT_ATOMS: atom_id res chain seq x y z
N MET A 1 -17.82 -10.34 6.27
CA MET A 1 -18.27 -9.14 7.01
C MET A 1 -17.34 -8.72 8.14
N ILE A 2 -17.31 -9.34 9.34
CA ILE A 2 -16.44 -8.87 10.45
C ILE A 2 -14.95 -8.80 10.06
N GLY A 3 -14.45 -9.84 9.38
CA GLY A 3 -13.06 -9.85 8.91
C GLY A 3 -12.74 -8.77 7.87
N GLU A 4 -13.71 -8.38 7.03
CA GLU A 4 -13.54 -7.30 6.04
C GLU A 4 -13.51 -5.93 6.72
N ILE A 5 -14.35 -5.74 7.75
CA ILE A 5 -14.35 -4.52 8.57
C ILE A 5 -12.99 -4.35 9.27
N ILE A 6 -12.46 -5.42 9.89
CA ILE A 6 -11.15 -5.37 10.56
C ILE A 6 -10.03 -5.04 9.56
N ARG A 7 -10.06 -5.64 8.36
CA ARG A 7 -9.10 -5.34 7.29
C ARG A 7 -9.19 -3.88 6.84
N LEU A 8 -10.40 -3.37 6.63
CA LEU A 8 -10.62 -1.99 6.21
C LEU A 8 -10.08 -0.99 7.25
N VAL A 9 -10.39 -1.21 8.54
CA VAL A 9 -9.88 -0.38 9.64
C VAL A 9 -8.35 -0.44 9.69
N SER A 10 -7.77 -1.64 9.52
CA SER A 10 -6.32 -1.81 9.50
C SER A 10 -5.66 -1.06 8.34
N TYR A 11 -6.26 -1.07 7.15
CA TYR A 11 -5.77 -0.29 6.01
C TYR A 11 -5.86 1.21 6.25
N ILE A 12 -6.95 1.70 6.85
CA ILE A 12 -7.07 3.13 7.22
C ILE A 12 -5.94 3.53 8.17
N ILE A 13 -5.66 2.73 9.20
CA ILE A 13 -4.56 2.99 10.14
C ILE A 13 -3.22 3.02 9.41
N LEU A 14 -2.96 2.05 8.53
CA LEU A 14 -1.71 1.97 7.76
C LEU A 14 -1.55 3.15 6.79
N ILE A 15 -2.64 3.63 6.18
CA ILE A 15 -2.64 4.85 5.36
C ILE A 15 -2.20 6.05 6.20
N ILE A 16 -2.82 6.24 7.37
CA ILE A 16 -2.49 7.36 8.27
C ILE A 16 -1.02 7.31 8.69
N ILE A 17 -0.52 6.13 9.08
CA ILE A 17 0.87 5.93 9.47
C ILE A 17 1.81 6.31 8.32
N ASN A 18 1.57 5.80 7.11
CA ASN A 18 2.43 6.05 5.97
C ASN A 18 2.40 7.53 5.53
N ILE A 19 1.23 8.19 5.55
CA ILE A 19 1.14 9.62 5.28
C ILE A 19 1.94 10.42 6.32
N ARG A 20 1.82 10.07 7.61
CA ARG A 20 2.59 10.72 8.67
C ARG A 20 4.09 10.53 8.47
N LEU A 21 4.54 9.30 8.22
CA LEU A 21 5.94 8.98 7.95
C LEU A 21 6.47 9.70 6.70
N PHE A 22 5.63 9.89 5.67
CA PHE A 22 5.98 10.70 4.51
C PHE A 22 6.15 12.18 4.88
N ARG A 23 5.28 12.74 5.72
CA ARG A 23 5.43 14.13 6.17
C ARG A 23 6.72 14.35 6.95
N GLU A 24 7.12 13.38 7.78
CA GLU A 24 8.32 13.45 8.61
C GLU A 24 9.61 13.18 7.82
N LYS A 25 9.65 12.11 7.00
CA LYS A 25 10.88 11.63 6.35
C LYS A 25 10.95 11.92 4.85
N LYS A 26 9.86 12.38 4.23
CA LYS A 26 9.73 12.68 2.78
C LYS A 26 10.11 11.52 1.85
N LYS A 27 10.09 10.28 2.34
CA LYS A 27 10.42 9.08 1.54
C LYS A 27 9.25 8.62 0.70
N ILE A 28 9.47 8.50 -0.60
CA ILE A 28 8.43 8.20 -1.61
C ILE A 28 7.75 6.85 -1.36
N HIS A 29 8.48 5.83 -0.86
CA HIS A 29 7.88 4.52 -0.61
C HIS A 29 6.67 4.58 0.33
N ASN A 30 6.64 5.49 1.29
CA ASN A 30 5.50 5.67 2.19
C ASN A 30 4.25 6.13 1.43
N VAL A 31 4.40 7.01 0.42
CA VAL A 31 3.27 7.42 -0.43
C VAL A 31 2.76 6.24 -1.25
N VAL A 32 3.67 5.44 -1.81
CA VAL A 32 3.29 4.25 -2.60
C VAL A 32 2.57 3.22 -1.72
N PHE A 33 3.04 2.98 -0.49
CA PHE A 33 2.34 2.13 0.48
C PHE A 33 0.95 2.67 0.83
N ALA A 34 0.81 3.98 1.05
CA ALA A 34 -0.48 4.60 1.32
C ALA A 34 -1.47 4.40 0.15
N ILE A 35 -1.02 4.61 -1.09
CA ILE A 35 -1.82 4.36 -2.30
C ILE A 35 -2.20 2.88 -2.38
N PHE A 36 -1.27 1.96 -2.13
CA PHE A 36 -1.54 0.53 -2.12
C PHE A 36 -2.66 0.17 -1.13
N PHE A 37 -2.58 0.63 0.12
CA PHE A 37 -3.61 0.35 1.13
C PHE A 37 -4.95 1.02 0.81
N MET A 38 -4.93 2.20 0.19
CA MET A 38 -6.14 2.86 -0.29
C MET A 38 -6.85 2.02 -1.36
N LEU A 39 -6.10 1.49 -2.33
CA LEU A 39 -6.65 0.60 -3.36
C LEU A 39 -7.19 -0.71 -2.77
N GLN A 40 -6.55 -1.26 -1.73
CA GLN A 40 -7.08 -2.43 -1.02
C GLN A 40 -8.41 -2.11 -0.30
N GLY A 41 -8.52 -0.94 0.32
CA GLY A 41 -9.77 -0.47 0.92
C GLY A 41 -10.89 -0.34 -0.12
N VAL A 42 -10.61 0.34 -1.24
CA VAL A 42 -11.57 0.47 -2.35
C VAL A 42 -11.99 -0.91 -2.88
N ARG A 43 -11.06 -1.86 -2.94
CA ARG A 43 -11.36 -3.22 -3.40
C ARG A 43 -12.35 -3.94 -2.49
N ILE A 44 -12.12 -3.88 -1.18
CA ILE A 44 -13.01 -4.52 -0.19
C ILE A 44 -14.41 -3.90 -0.24
N VAL A 45 -14.51 -2.57 -0.35
CA VAL A 45 -15.79 -1.85 -0.27
C VAL A 45 -16.60 -1.92 -1.57
N PHE A 46 -15.94 -1.82 -2.72
CA PHE A 46 -16.61 -1.73 -4.03
C PHE A 46 -16.27 -2.90 -4.95
N LEU A 47 -14.99 -3.13 -5.25
CA LEU A 47 -14.63 -3.96 -6.41
C LEU A 47 -15.00 -5.44 -6.25
N ASN A 48 -15.00 -5.97 -5.03
CA ASN A 48 -15.41 -7.36 -4.79
C ASN A 48 -16.90 -7.62 -5.10
N GLN A 49 -17.74 -6.59 -5.14
CA GLN A 49 -19.19 -6.72 -5.40
C GLN A 49 -19.59 -6.41 -6.84
N TYR A 50 -18.77 -5.63 -7.56
CA TYR A 50 -19.17 -5.06 -8.86
C TYR A 50 -18.26 -5.44 -10.05
N LEU A 51 -17.13 -6.12 -9.84
CA LEU A 51 -16.24 -6.53 -10.93
C LEU A 51 -16.45 -7.99 -11.36
N SER A 52 -16.33 -8.23 -12.66
CA SER A 52 -16.15 -9.56 -13.24
C SER A 52 -14.77 -10.15 -12.87
N GLU A 53 -14.68 -11.48 -12.86
CA GLU A 53 -13.47 -12.22 -12.45
C GLU A 53 -12.21 -11.76 -13.20
N ASN A 54 -12.29 -11.56 -14.53
CA ASN A 54 -11.15 -11.11 -15.33
C ASN A 54 -10.63 -9.72 -14.93
N LEU A 55 -11.52 -8.81 -14.56
CA LEU A 55 -11.12 -7.49 -14.05
C LEU A 55 -10.56 -7.57 -12.64
N GLN A 56 -11.05 -8.47 -11.79
CA GLN A 56 -10.46 -8.71 -10.47
C GLN A 56 -9.01 -9.18 -10.58
N THR A 57 -8.72 -10.14 -11.47
CA THR A 57 -7.35 -10.60 -11.70
C THR A 57 -6.44 -9.46 -12.18
N GLY A 58 -6.90 -8.60 -13.09
CA GLY A 58 -6.15 -7.44 -13.53
C GLY A 58 -5.82 -6.45 -12.39
N VAL A 59 -6.81 -6.17 -11.54
CA VAL A 59 -6.61 -5.31 -10.35
C VAL A 59 -5.62 -5.93 -9.37
N GLU A 60 -5.67 -7.24 -9.15
CA GLU A 60 -4.74 -7.95 -8.27
C GLU A 60 -3.29 -7.88 -8.75
N VAL A 61 -3.07 -8.11 -10.05
CA VAL A 61 -1.73 -8.01 -10.66
C VAL A 61 -1.19 -6.58 -10.53
N PHE A 62 -2.03 -5.58 -10.76
CA PHE A 62 -1.65 -4.17 -10.58
C PHE A 62 -1.30 -3.86 -9.12
N GLN A 63 -2.10 -4.33 -8.15
CA GLN A 63 -1.83 -4.16 -6.73
C GLN A 63 -0.52 -4.84 -6.30
N LEU A 64 -0.25 -6.05 -6.77
CA LEU A 64 1.01 -6.76 -6.52
C LEU A 64 2.21 -5.99 -7.08
N THR A 65 2.07 -5.43 -8.28
CA THR A 65 3.11 -4.61 -8.90
C THR A 65 3.42 -3.37 -8.06
N LEU A 66 2.40 -2.66 -7.60
CA LEU A 66 2.55 -1.53 -6.69
C LEU A 66 3.26 -1.91 -5.38
N LEU A 67 2.90 -3.06 -4.81
CA LEU A 67 3.54 -3.55 -3.58
C LEU A 67 5.02 -3.87 -3.79
N MET A 68 5.38 -4.48 -4.93
CA MET A 68 6.77 -4.75 -5.30
C MET A 68 7.57 -3.45 -5.45
N VAL A 69 7.00 -2.45 -6.13
CA VAL A 69 7.64 -1.13 -6.29
C VAL A 69 7.85 -0.44 -4.94
N ALA A 70 6.83 -0.43 -4.07
CA ALA A 70 6.93 0.15 -2.73
C ALA A 70 8.03 -0.54 -1.90
N SER A 71 8.07 -1.87 -1.94
CA SER A 71 9.06 -2.67 -1.22
C SER A 71 10.48 -2.45 -1.74
N PHE A 72 10.67 -2.37 -3.05
CA PHE A 72 11.96 -2.06 -3.66
C PHE A 72 12.46 -0.68 -3.23
N LEU A 73 11.61 0.35 -3.29
CA LEU A 73 11.96 1.70 -2.86
C LEU A 73 12.30 1.76 -1.37
N PHE A 74 11.57 1.05 -0.52
CA PHE A 74 11.86 0.94 0.91
C PHE A 74 13.26 0.36 1.16
N LEU A 75 13.60 -0.75 0.50
CA LEU A 75 14.91 -1.39 0.64
C LEU A 75 16.04 -0.51 0.10
N ARG A 76 15.82 0.17 -1.02
CA ARG A 76 16.78 1.12 -1.59
C ARG A 76 17.07 2.27 -0.63
N ASP A 77 16.02 2.88 -0.08
CA ASP A 77 16.16 4.00 0.84
C ASP A 77 16.86 3.57 2.14
N ARG A 78 16.64 2.34 2.61
CA ARG A 78 17.35 1.78 3.76
C ARG A 78 18.85 1.58 3.48
N LYS A 79 19.20 0.98 2.34
CA LYS A 79 20.62 0.81 1.95
C LYS A 79 21.36 2.14 1.82
N LEU A 80 20.70 3.18 1.35
CA LEU A 80 21.28 4.52 1.26
C LEU A 80 21.54 5.12 2.65
N GLU A 81 20.62 4.95 3.60
CA GLU A 81 20.83 5.39 4.98
C GLU A 81 21.96 4.64 5.68
N ASP A 82 22.09 3.33 5.45
CA ASP A 82 23.15 2.52 6.04
C ASP A 82 24.53 2.99 5.53
N LYS A 83 24.66 3.29 4.22
CA LYS A 83 25.90 3.81 3.63
C LYS A 83 26.31 5.22 4.09
N VAL A 84 25.37 6.05 4.53
CA VAL A 84 25.65 7.41 5.02
C VAL A 84 26.13 7.39 6.48
N ARG A 85 25.93 6.29 7.21
CA ARG A 85 26.31 6.13 8.62
C ARG A 85 27.68 5.49 8.84
N GLU A 86 28.26 4.85 7.81
CA GLU A 86 29.65 4.37 7.77
C GLU A 86 30.62 5.51 7.42
#